data_AF-A2ZFP5-F1
#
_entry.id   AF-A2ZFP5-F1
#
_cell.length_a   1.000
_cell.length_b   1.000
_cell.length_c   1.000
_cell.angle_alpha   90.00
_cell.angle_beta   90.00
_cell.angle_gamma   90.00
#
_symmetry.space_group_name_H-M   'P 1'
#
loop_
_entity.id
_entity.type
_entity.pdbx_description
1 polymer ?
#
loop_
_entity_poly.entity_id
_entity_poly.type
_entity_poly.pdbx_seq_one_letter_code
_entity_poly.pdbx_strand_id
1 'polypeptide(L)' 'MPSLTNLSIYDPCLLQYCGDGGSCERSSEFGHRCACHDGFQNLLNDTSYPCYRQCKHQL' A
#
# COMPACT_ATOMS: atom_id res chain seq x y z
N MET A 1 -7.44 9.58 9.63
CA MET A 1 -8.55 8.88 8.94
C MET A 1 -9.13 9.86 7.93
N PRO A 2 -9.11 9.58 6.61
CA PRO A 2 -9.71 10.48 5.64
C PRO A 2 -11.23 10.53 5.80
N SER A 3 -11.84 11.68 5.50
CA SER A 3 -13.28 11.91 5.56
C SER A 3 -14.03 11.03 4.56
N LEU A 4 -15.13 10.39 5.01
CA LEU A 4 -15.92 9.41 4.25
C LEU A 4 -16.72 10.00 3.07
N THR A 5 -16.71 11.32 2.91
CA THR A 5 -17.60 12.07 2.00
C THR A 5 -17.12 12.17 0.55
N ASN A 6 -15.90 11.71 0.23
CA ASN A 6 -15.31 11.77 -1.13
C ASN A 6 -14.81 10.40 -1.63
N LEU A 7 -15.34 9.30 -1.08
CA LEU A 7 -14.89 7.95 -1.44
C LEU A 7 -15.62 7.49 -2.70
N SER A 8 -14.96 7.56 -3.85
CA SER A 8 -15.39 6.85 -5.05
C SER A 8 -15.21 5.36 -4.82
N ILE A 9 -16.26 4.55 -4.98
CA ILE A 9 -16.16 3.08 -4.90
C ILE A 9 -15.25 2.49 -5.99
N TYR A 10 -14.98 3.28 -7.03
CA TYR A 10 -14.04 2.93 -8.10
C TYR A 10 -12.60 3.34 -7.77
N ASP A 11 -12.36 4.05 -6.65
CA ASP A 11 -10.99 4.35 -6.25
C ASP A 11 -10.31 3.05 -5.81
N PRO A 12 -9.29 2.56 -6.54
CA PRO A 12 -8.64 1.31 -6.20
C PRO A 12 -7.85 1.40 -4.88
N CYS A 13 -7.69 2.60 -4.31
CA CYS A 13 -7.07 2.79 -3.00
C CYS A 13 -8.05 2.82 -1.83
N LEU A 14 -9.37 2.80 -2.08
CA LEU A 14 -10.39 2.95 -1.04
C LEU A 14 -10.29 1.89 0.07
N LEU A 15 -10.14 0.63 -0.33
CA LEU A 15 -10.05 -0.52 0.58
C LEU A 15 -8.69 -1.22 0.53
N GLN A 16 -7.74 -0.65 -0.21
CA GLN A 16 -6.44 -1.26 -0.38
C GLN A 16 -5.59 -1.03 0.87
N TYR A 17 -5.12 -2.13 1.46
CA TYR A 17 -4.13 -2.07 2.51
C TYR A 17 -2.72 -2.26 1.92
N CYS A 18 -1.86 -1.25 2.08
CA CYS A 18 -0.48 -1.29 1.59
C CYS A 18 0.56 -1.63 2.67
N GLY A 19 0.14 -2.09 3.85
CA GLY A 19 1.08 -2.38 4.94
C GLY A 19 1.52 -1.14 5.69
N ASP A 20 2.17 -1.35 6.84
CA ASP A 20 2.88 -0.27 7.53
C ASP A 20 4.00 0.25 6.63
N GLY A 21 4.21 1.57 6.65
CA GLY A 21 5.19 2.21 5.77
C GLY A 21 4.82 2.13 4.28
N GLY A 22 3.57 1.83 3.95
CA GLY A 22 3.07 1.82 2.58
C GLY A 22 2.08 2.96 2.33
N SER A 23 2.02 3.43 1.10
CA SER A 23 0.99 4.34 0.59
C SER A 23 0.39 3.78 -0.68
N CYS A 24 -0.93 3.84 -0.81
CA CYS A 24 -1.60 3.40 -2.03
C CYS A 24 -1.56 4.53 -3.07
N GLU A 25 -1.18 4.18 -4.30
CA GLU A 25 -1.20 5.04 -5.47
C GLU A 25 -2.09 4.43 -6.54
N ARG A 26 -2.92 5.28 -7.18
CA ARG A 26 -3.72 4.86 -8.32
C ARG A 26 -2.80 4.70 -9.54
N SER A 27 -2.82 3.51 -10.15
CA SER A 27 -2.03 3.21 -11.36
C SER A 27 -2.87 3.17 -12.64
N SER A 28 -4.20 2.95 -12.52
CA SER A 28 -5.17 3.06 -13.60
C SER A 28 -6.58 3.28 -13.03
N GLU A 29 -7.63 3.28 -13.86
CA GLU A 29 -9.01 3.43 -13.38
C GLU A 29 -9.41 2.38 -12.33
N PHE A 30 -8.88 1.15 -12.44
CA PHE A 30 -9.18 0.05 -11.52
C PHE A 30 -7.92 -0.54 -10.85
N GLY A 31 -6.75 0.00 -11.15
CA GLY A 31 -5.46 -0.49 -10.67
C GLY A 31 -4.87 0.41 -9.59
N HIS A 32 -4.26 -0.21 -8.59
CA HIS A 32 -3.42 0.47 -7.61
C HIS A 32 -2.00 -0.08 -7.66
N ARG A 33 -1.09 0.60 -6.94
CA ARG A 33 0.23 0.14 -6.54
C ARG A 33 0.49 0.61 -5.11
N CYS A 34 1.26 -0.15 -4.35
CA CYS A 34 1.72 0.22 -3.02
C CYS A 34 3.16 0.75 -3.10
N ALA A 35 3.33 2.05 -2.85
CA ALA A 35 4.63 2.69 -2.73
C ALA A 35 5.14 2.57 -1.28
N CYS A 36 6.33 1.99 -1.11
CA CYS A 36 6.94 1.79 0.21
C CYS A 36 7.82 2.98 0.61
N HIS A 37 7.72 3.40 1.86
CA HIS A 37 8.61 4.39 2.49
C HIS A 37 9.98 3.77 2.76
N ASP A 38 10.96 4.62 3.06
CA ASP A 38 12.33 4.20 3.34
C ASP A 38 12.40 3.13 4.44
N GLY A 39 13.14 2.05 4.16
CA GLY A 39 13.29 0.91 5.07
C GLY A 39 12.18 -0.14 5.00
N PHE A 40 11.21 0.03 4.11
CA PHE A 40 10.19 -0.97 3.77
C PHE A 40 10.39 -1.47 2.33
N GLN A 41 9.87 -2.65 2.04
CA GLN A 41 9.89 -3.26 0.72
C GLN A 41 8.58 -3.99 0.45
N ASN A 42 8.14 -4.05 -0.81
CA ASN A 42 6.98 -4.85 -1.15
C ASN A 42 7.28 -6.34 -0.94
N LEU A 43 6.26 -7.08 -0.51
CA LEU A 43 6.32 -8.54 -0.54
C LEU A 43 6.60 -9.03 -1.97
N LEU A 44 7.51 -9.98 -2.13
CA LEU A 44 7.98 -10.51 -3.42
C LEU A 44 8.57 -9.46 -4.39
N ASN A 45 8.89 -8.25 -3.91
CA ASN A 45 9.32 -7.13 -4.76
C ASN A 45 8.29 -6.76 -5.85
N ASP A 46 7.00 -6.96 -5.56
CA ASP A 46 5.89 -6.63 -6.46
C ASP A 46 4.98 -5.58 -5.80
N THR A 47 4.82 -4.46 -6.49
CA THR A 47 4.05 -3.29 -6.02
C THR A 47 2.55 -3.54 -5.84
N SER A 48 2.02 -4.67 -6.32
CA SER A 48 0.64 -5.08 -6.02
C SER A 48 0.48 -5.63 -4.59
N TYR A 49 1.60 -5.94 -3.90
CA TYR A 49 1.58 -6.44 -2.53
C TYR A 49 1.95 -5.38 -1.49
N PRO A 50 1.49 -5.56 -0.23
CA PRO A 50 1.83 -4.68 0.88
C PRO A 50 3.33 -4.53 1.12
N CYS A 51 3.68 -3.38 1.67
CA CYS A 51 4.98 -3.07 2.21
C CYS A 51 5.18 -3.79 3.54
N TYR A 52 6.40 -4.27 3.77
CA TYR A 52 6.83 -4.79 5.05
C TYR A 52 8.27 -4.36 5.32
N ARG A 53 8.62 -4.31 6.60
CA ARG A 53 10.01 -4.16 7.03
C ARG A 53 10.51 -5.51 7.50
N GLN A 54 11.65 -5.96 6.96
CA GLN A 54 12.29 -7.17 7.46
C GLN A 54 12.72 -6.96 8.90
N CYS A 55 12.02 -7.63 9.82
CA CYS A 55 12.50 -7.79 11.19
C CYS A 55 13.61 -8.84 11.18
N LYS A 56 14.81 -8.47 11.64
CA LYS A 56 15.82 -9.47 11.95
C LYS A 56 15.42 -10.11 13.27
N HIS A 57 15.34 -11.44 13.33
CA HIS A 57 15.27 -12.13 14.62
C HIS A 57 16.52 -11.74 15.41
N GLN A 58 16.32 -11.05 16.52
CA GLN A 58 17.39 -10.78 17.46
C GLN A 58 17.57 -12.06 18.28
N LEU A 59 18.58 -12.84 17.91
CA LEU A 59 19.11 -13.94 18.71
C LEU A 59 19.86 -13.38 19.92
#